data_AF-A0A8D2QT32-F1
#
_entry.id   AF-A0A8D2QT32-F1
#
_cell.length_a   1.000
_cell.length_b   1.000
_cell.length_c   1.000
_cell.angle_alpha   90.00
_cell.angle_beta   90.00
_cell.angle_gamma   90.00
#
_symmetry.space_group_name_H-M   'P 1'
#
loop_
_entity.id
_entity.type
_entity.pdbx_description
1 polymer ?
#
loop_
_entity_poly.entity_id
_entity_poly.type
_entity_poly.pdbx_seq_one_letter_code
_entity_poly.pdbx_strand_id
1 'polypeptide(L)'
;MRGLVVLLISKAAGPSTADLSFQHDMVSGIYSSQRSLAEITELIHTAFLVHRGIVNIGELKSCDGPLKDMQFGNKMAVLSGDFLLANACTSLAQLQNTKVVELISSAIGDLVQGIYYENSKSSEENCLTDDIGISRWKEQVFLSHSALLAKSCQAAMELAKHSAEIQDMAFQYGKHMSMSHKLHSDLQPFVRESSSDTIAFSLNSAPAILHQEFRGREAWLKQIREAQGKGNIVDYKKLQEAIKAGKGVTSAIDLCRCHGNRALAALERFPPSEARDALANIVYAVTRFP
;
A
#
# COMPACT_ATOMS: atom_id res chain seq x y z
N MET A 1 -8.78 -5.56 -3.13
CA MET A 1 -9.18 -4.27 -3.74
C MET A 1 -8.33 -3.97 -4.97
N ARG A 2 -7.05 -4.39 -5.00
CA ARG A 2 -6.12 -4.13 -6.10
C ARG A 2 -6.61 -4.72 -7.42
N GLY A 3 -7.07 -5.97 -7.42
CA GLY A 3 -7.62 -6.64 -8.60
C GLY A 3 -8.85 -5.91 -9.16
N LEU A 4 -9.78 -5.49 -8.29
CA LEU A 4 -10.94 -4.69 -8.71
C LEU A 4 -10.51 -3.38 -9.37
N VAL A 5 -9.50 -2.70 -8.82
CA VAL A 5 -8.98 -1.45 -9.40
C VAL A 5 -8.35 -1.69 -10.76
N VAL A 6 -7.59 -2.79 -10.93
CA VAL A 6 -7.02 -3.21 -12.22
C VAL A 6 -8.13 -3.49 -13.24
N LEU A 7 -9.23 -4.13 -12.84
CA LEU A 7 -10.38 -4.37 -13.71
C LEU A 7 -11.10 -3.07 -14.09
N LEU A 8 -11.33 -2.19 -13.12
CA LEU A 8 -12.00 -0.91 -13.35
C LEU A 8 -11.17 0.01 -14.25
N ILE A 9 -9.85 0.12 -14.06
CA ILE A 9 -9.00 0.94 -14.94
C ILE A 9 -8.92 0.35 -16.35
N SER A 10 -8.92 -0.99 -16.46
CA SER A 10 -9.01 -1.68 -17.75
C SER A 10 -10.32 -1.34 -18.47
N LYS A 11 -11.44 -1.40 -17.76
CA LYS A 11 -12.77 -1.08 -18.31
C LYS A 11 -12.91 0.40 -18.66
N ALA A 12 -12.35 1.30 -17.84
CA ALA A 12 -12.37 2.74 -18.07
C ALA A 12 -11.57 3.14 -19.32
N ALA A 13 -10.45 2.47 -19.58
CA ALA A 13 -9.64 2.70 -20.78
C ALA A 13 -10.31 2.17 -22.06
N GLY A 14 -11.08 1.08 -21.94
CA GLY A 14 -11.70 0.43 -23.09
C GLY A 14 -10.67 -0.18 -24.05
N PRO A 15 -11.12 -0.60 -25.26
CA PRO A 15 -10.22 -1.16 -26.27
C PRO A 15 -9.28 -0.09 -26.85
N SER A 16 -8.06 -0.50 -27.20
CA SER A 16 -7.16 0.38 -27.95
C SER A 16 -7.66 0.58 -29.38
N THR A 17 -7.54 1.81 -29.90
CA THR A 17 -7.89 2.14 -31.29
C THR A 17 -6.85 1.63 -32.29
N ALA A 18 -5.72 1.09 -31.83
CA ALA A 18 -4.58 0.73 -32.66
C ALA A 18 -4.73 -0.62 -33.38
N ASP A 19 -5.60 -1.53 -32.91
CA ASP A 19 -5.64 -2.89 -33.46
C ASP A 19 -7.02 -3.56 -33.29
N LEU A 20 -7.83 -3.55 -34.37
CA LEU A 20 -9.17 -4.15 -34.41
C LEU A 20 -9.15 -5.69 -34.31
N SER A 21 -7.99 -6.32 -34.53
CA SER A 21 -7.84 -7.78 -34.50
C SER A 21 -7.98 -8.40 -33.10
N PHE A 22 -7.85 -7.59 -32.04
CA PHE A 22 -7.90 -8.03 -30.64
C PHE A 22 -9.31 -8.06 -30.03
N GLN A 23 -10.34 -7.59 -30.74
CA GLN A 23 -11.67 -7.35 -30.14
C GLN A 23 -12.43 -8.62 -29.72
N HIS A 24 -12.04 -9.80 -30.22
CA HIS A 24 -12.79 -11.05 -30.00
C HIS A 24 -12.67 -11.67 -28.58
N ASP A 25 -11.71 -11.24 -27.75
CA ASP A 25 -11.42 -11.85 -26.42
C ASP A 25 -11.93 -11.03 -25.21
N MET A 26 -12.79 -10.04 -25.47
CA MET A 26 -13.27 -9.13 -24.43
C MET A 26 -14.57 -9.62 -23.80
N VAL A 27 -14.64 -9.58 -22.47
CA VAL A 27 -15.89 -9.76 -21.71
C VAL A 27 -16.17 -8.47 -20.97
N SER A 28 -17.33 -7.87 -21.21
CA SER A 28 -17.77 -6.62 -20.56
C SER A 28 -16.77 -5.45 -20.70
N GLY A 29 -16.05 -5.38 -21.83
CA GLY A 29 -15.08 -4.32 -22.09
C GLY A 29 -13.67 -4.57 -21.57
N ILE A 30 -13.35 -5.78 -21.09
CA ILE A 30 -12.05 -6.13 -20.49
C ILE A 30 -11.46 -7.37 -21.19
N TYR A 31 -10.18 -7.31 -21.57
CA TYR A 31 -9.47 -8.43 -22.18
C TYR A 31 -9.25 -9.58 -21.18
N SER A 32 -9.21 -10.83 -21.67
CA SER A 32 -8.87 -11.99 -20.84
C SER A 32 -7.53 -11.82 -20.10
N SER A 33 -6.51 -11.33 -20.80
CA SER A 33 -5.18 -11.06 -20.23
C SER A 33 -5.21 -10.04 -19.09
N GLN A 34 -6.05 -9.00 -19.17
CA GLN A 34 -6.22 -8.01 -18.10
C GLN A 34 -6.90 -8.61 -16.87
N ARG A 35 -7.85 -9.54 -17.07
CA ARG A 35 -8.48 -10.29 -15.96
C ARG A 35 -7.47 -11.18 -15.26
N SER A 36 -6.69 -11.94 -16.02
CA SER A 36 -5.57 -12.74 -15.48
C SER A 36 -4.54 -11.86 -14.75
N LEU A 37 -4.24 -10.66 -15.25
CA LEU A 37 -3.37 -9.71 -14.54
C LEU A 37 -3.96 -9.25 -13.20
N ALA A 38 -5.27 -9.01 -13.13
CA ALA A 38 -5.94 -8.67 -11.88
C ALA A 38 -5.84 -9.81 -10.85
N GLU A 39 -5.98 -11.06 -11.29
CA GLU A 39 -5.78 -12.26 -10.46
C GLU A 39 -4.33 -12.39 -9.98
N ILE A 40 -3.36 -12.26 -10.89
CA ILE A 40 -1.93 -12.26 -10.58
C ILE A 40 -1.61 -11.19 -9.53
N THR A 41 -2.16 -9.99 -9.69
CA THR A 41 -1.95 -8.87 -8.75
C THR A 41 -2.45 -9.21 -7.34
N GLU A 42 -3.63 -9.83 -7.21
CA GLU A 42 -4.15 -10.25 -5.90
C GLU A 42 -3.41 -11.46 -5.33
N LEU A 43 -2.92 -12.39 -6.15
CA LEU A 43 -2.07 -13.50 -5.70
C LEU A 43 -0.75 -12.98 -5.10
N ILE A 44 -0.06 -12.07 -5.79
CA ILE A 44 1.17 -11.45 -5.29
C ILE A 44 0.90 -10.69 -3.99
N HIS A 45 -0.19 -9.91 -3.96
CA HIS A 45 -0.57 -9.18 -2.76
C HIS A 45 -0.86 -10.11 -1.58
N THR A 46 -1.56 -11.22 -1.83
CA THR A 46 -1.89 -12.21 -0.79
C THR A 46 -0.63 -12.91 -0.30
N ALA A 47 0.28 -13.32 -1.19
CA ALA A 47 1.58 -13.88 -0.83
C ALA A 47 2.35 -12.93 0.11
N PHE A 48 2.41 -11.65 -0.26
CA PHE A 48 3.02 -10.59 0.54
C PHE A 48 2.38 -10.43 1.92
N LEU A 49 1.05 -10.47 2.02
CA LEU A 49 0.36 -10.41 3.31
C LEU A 49 0.66 -11.63 4.20
N VAL A 50 0.69 -12.84 3.61
CA VAL A 50 1.04 -14.07 4.32
C VAL A 50 2.46 -13.99 4.87
N HIS A 51 3.44 -13.57 4.05
CA HIS A 51 4.83 -13.41 4.49
C HIS A 51 4.99 -12.33 5.57
N ARG A 52 4.24 -11.23 5.50
CA ARG A 52 4.21 -10.20 6.56
C ARG A 52 3.61 -10.68 7.88
N GLY A 53 2.83 -11.75 7.87
CA GLY A 53 2.24 -12.36 9.07
C GLY A 53 3.21 -13.21 9.89
N ILE A 54 4.45 -13.42 9.42
CA ILE A 54 5.46 -14.20 10.13
C ILE A 54 5.87 -13.45 11.42
N VAL A 55 5.78 -14.14 12.56
CA VAL A 55 6.08 -13.55 13.87
C VAL A 55 7.54 -13.73 14.27
N ASN A 56 8.10 -12.74 14.99
CA ASN A 56 9.41 -12.89 15.63
C ASN A 56 9.31 -13.81 16.85
N ILE A 57 9.84 -15.02 16.72
CA ILE A 57 9.80 -16.04 17.78
C ILE A 57 10.53 -15.60 19.05
N GLY A 58 11.56 -14.75 18.92
CA GLY A 58 12.31 -14.23 20.07
C GLY A 58 11.51 -13.25 20.95
N GLU A 59 10.39 -12.73 20.46
CA GLU A 59 9.52 -11.78 21.16
C GLU A 59 8.23 -12.43 21.70
N LEU A 60 8.08 -13.75 21.55
CA LEU A 60 6.90 -14.48 22.04
C LEU A 60 6.79 -14.39 23.56
N LYS A 61 5.59 -14.07 24.02
CA LYS A 61 5.19 -14.14 25.43
C LYS A 61 4.59 -15.51 25.72
N SER A 62 4.58 -15.90 27.00
CA SER A 62 3.99 -17.17 27.44
C SER A 62 2.49 -17.32 27.09
N CYS A 63 1.78 -16.20 26.90
CA CYS A 63 0.38 -16.18 26.47
C CYS A 63 0.16 -16.43 24.98
N ASP A 64 1.21 -16.35 24.16
CA ASP A 64 1.09 -16.45 22.70
C ASP A 64 0.97 -17.91 22.22
N GLY A 65 1.06 -18.88 23.12
CA GLY A 65 0.91 -20.30 22.83
C GLY A 65 2.24 -21.05 22.70
N PRO A 66 2.20 -22.35 22.38
CA PRO A 66 3.39 -23.17 22.36
C PRO A 66 4.38 -22.75 21.25
N LEU A 67 5.66 -22.63 21.61
CA LEU A 67 6.75 -22.30 20.68
C LEU A 67 6.73 -23.15 19.40
N LYS A 68 6.48 -24.45 19.56
CA LYS A 68 6.44 -25.42 18.47
C LYS A 68 5.32 -25.11 17.46
N ASP A 69 4.17 -24.66 17.95
CA ASP A 69 3.01 -24.34 17.10
C ASP A 69 3.27 -23.05 16.32
N MET A 70 3.88 -22.05 16.96
CA MET A 70 4.32 -20.82 16.29
C MET A 70 5.38 -21.07 15.22
N GLN A 71 6.37 -21.93 15.51
CA GLN A 71 7.36 -22.35 14.52
C GLN A 71 6.73 -23.06 13.33
N PHE A 72 5.77 -23.95 13.58
CA PHE A 72 5.04 -24.65 12.53
C PHE A 72 4.17 -23.68 11.70
N GLY A 73 3.46 -22.75 12.36
CA GLY A 73 2.69 -21.70 11.70
C GLY A 73 3.55 -20.83 10.79
N ASN A 74 4.70 -20.36 11.28
CA ASN A 74 5.67 -19.60 10.48
C ASN A 74 6.17 -20.40 9.26
N LYS A 75 6.48 -21.70 9.43
CA LYS A 75 6.89 -22.56 8.31
C LYS A 75 5.79 -22.68 7.26
N MET A 76 4.55 -22.87 7.68
CA MET A 76 3.40 -22.92 6.76
C MET A 76 3.17 -21.59 6.07
N ALA A 77 3.29 -20.46 6.78
CA ALA A 77 3.16 -19.12 6.19
C ALA A 77 4.21 -18.89 5.09
N VAL A 78 5.48 -19.22 5.33
CA VAL A 78 6.53 -19.13 4.30
C VAL A 78 6.15 -19.93 3.05
N LEU A 79 5.83 -21.23 3.23
CA LEU A 79 5.49 -22.12 2.11
C LEU A 79 4.22 -21.68 1.36
N SER A 80 3.19 -21.21 2.07
CA SER A 80 1.96 -20.72 1.45
C SER A 80 2.21 -19.45 0.64
N GLY A 81 3.01 -18.51 1.15
CA GLY A 81 3.39 -17.33 0.39
C GLY A 81 4.22 -17.68 -0.86
N ASP A 82 5.17 -18.62 -0.73
CA ASP A 82 5.99 -19.10 -1.85
C ASP A 82 5.13 -19.79 -2.93
N PHE A 83 4.17 -20.61 -2.52
CA PHE A 83 3.24 -21.27 -3.43
C PHE A 83 2.39 -20.26 -4.22
N LEU A 84 1.84 -19.25 -3.53
CA LEU A 84 1.05 -18.18 -4.17
C LEU A 84 1.90 -17.37 -5.16
N LEU A 85 3.14 -17.04 -4.78
CA LEU A 85 4.06 -16.31 -5.64
C LEU A 85 4.48 -17.14 -6.86
N ALA A 86 4.73 -18.44 -6.69
CA ALA A 86 5.06 -19.36 -7.80
C ALA A 86 3.90 -19.46 -8.81
N ASN A 87 2.66 -19.56 -8.33
CA ASN A 87 1.48 -19.56 -9.19
C ASN A 87 1.34 -18.22 -9.92
N ALA A 88 1.51 -17.09 -9.21
CA ALA A 88 1.47 -15.77 -9.83
C ALA A 88 2.53 -15.62 -10.94
N CYS A 89 3.76 -16.08 -10.71
CA CYS A 89 4.84 -16.07 -11.71
C CYS A 89 4.52 -16.97 -12.91
N THR A 90 3.91 -18.13 -12.68
CA THR A 90 3.48 -19.05 -13.74
C THR A 90 2.41 -18.41 -14.62
N SER A 91 1.37 -17.82 -14.01
CA SER A 91 0.33 -17.09 -14.73
C SER A 91 0.86 -15.84 -15.43
N LEU A 92 1.81 -15.13 -14.82
CA LEU A 92 2.48 -13.97 -15.43
C LEU A 92 3.26 -14.36 -16.70
N ALA A 93 3.95 -15.49 -16.70
CA ALA A 93 4.63 -16.01 -17.88
C ALA A 93 3.65 -16.41 -19.00
N GLN A 94 2.48 -16.94 -18.63
CA GLN A 94 1.42 -17.31 -19.59
C GLN A 94 0.81 -16.11 -20.33
N LEU A 95 0.97 -14.88 -19.81
CA LEU A 95 0.56 -13.67 -20.53
C LEU A 95 1.41 -13.39 -21.77
N GLN A 96 2.59 -14.03 -21.91
CA GLN A 96 3.49 -13.92 -23.06
C GLN A 96 3.85 -12.47 -23.46
N ASN A 97 3.83 -11.54 -22.51
CA ASN A 97 4.24 -10.16 -22.70
C ASN A 97 5.43 -9.84 -21.78
N THR A 98 6.62 -9.72 -22.37
CA THR A 98 7.87 -9.49 -21.62
C THR A 98 7.87 -8.17 -20.87
N LYS A 99 7.21 -7.13 -21.40
CA LYS A 99 7.12 -5.83 -20.72
C LYS A 99 6.25 -5.89 -19.48
N VAL A 100 5.14 -6.63 -19.54
CA VAL A 100 4.28 -6.90 -18.38
C VAL A 100 5.02 -7.73 -17.33
N VAL A 101 5.77 -8.75 -17.74
CA VAL A 101 6.64 -9.54 -16.85
C VAL A 101 7.66 -8.64 -16.14
N GLU A 102 8.31 -7.73 -16.86
CA GLU A 102 9.27 -6.77 -16.31
C GLU A 102 8.62 -5.84 -15.28
N LEU A 103 7.45 -5.27 -15.61
CA LEU A 103 6.71 -4.37 -14.70
C LEU A 103 6.33 -5.06 -13.39
N ILE A 104 5.77 -6.27 -13.48
CA ILE A 104 5.29 -6.99 -12.29
C ILE A 104 6.45 -7.59 -11.49
N SER A 105 7.49 -8.13 -12.13
CA SER A 105 8.69 -8.60 -11.41
C SER A 105 9.41 -7.45 -10.69
N SER A 106 9.50 -6.27 -11.32
CA SER A 106 10.00 -5.07 -10.66
C SER A 106 9.10 -4.62 -9.50
N ALA A 107 7.78 -4.80 -9.58
CA ALA A 107 6.88 -4.54 -8.45
C ALA A 107 7.13 -5.47 -7.26
N ILE A 108 7.42 -6.75 -7.51
CA ILE A 108 7.78 -7.72 -6.48
C ILE A 108 9.10 -7.30 -5.80
N GLY A 109 10.09 -6.88 -6.60
CA GLY A 109 11.36 -6.35 -6.07
C GLY A 109 11.15 -5.14 -5.15
N ASP A 110 10.35 -4.17 -5.60
CA ASP A 110 10.01 -2.98 -4.80
C ASP A 110 9.33 -3.38 -3.47
N LEU A 111 8.38 -4.31 -3.50
CA LEU A 111 7.68 -4.78 -2.30
C LEU A 111 8.64 -5.41 -1.28
N VAL A 112 9.53 -6.29 -1.75
CA VAL A 112 10.53 -6.95 -0.89
C VAL A 112 11.49 -5.92 -0.30
N GLN A 113 11.95 -4.96 -1.10
CA GLN A 113 12.79 -3.86 -0.62
C GLN A 113 12.06 -3.00 0.43
N GLY A 114 10.77 -2.74 0.21
CA GLY A 114 9.91 -2.03 1.16
C GLY A 114 9.81 -2.73 2.51
N ILE A 115 9.53 -4.05 2.52
CA ILE A 115 9.52 -4.86 3.75
C ILE A 115 10.89 -4.82 4.43
N TYR A 116 11.97 -4.98 3.66
CA TYR A 116 13.31 -4.96 4.22
C TYR A 116 13.56 -3.64 4.95
N TYR A 117 13.16 -2.49 4.39
CA TYR A 117 13.28 -1.21 5.08
C TYR A 117 12.39 -1.05 6.30
N GLU A 118 11.19 -1.65 6.32
CA GLU A 118 10.31 -1.67 7.49
C GLU A 118 10.90 -2.49 8.64
N ASN A 119 11.60 -3.60 8.34
CA ASN A 119 12.12 -4.55 9.35
C ASN A 119 13.60 -4.37 9.73
N SER A 120 14.45 -3.85 8.85
CA SER A 120 15.91 -3.78 9.07
C SER A 120 16.37 -2.77 10.12
N LYS A 121 15.47 -1.91 10.61
CA LYS A 121 15.81 -0.84 11.56
C LYS A 121 15.23 -1.00 12.95
N SER A 122 14.35 -1.98 13.15
CA SER A 122 13.95 -2.43 14.50
C SER A 122 15.09 -3.13 15.25
N SER A 123 16.19 -3.46 14.57
CA SER A 123 17.38 -4.12 15.12
C SER A 123 18.48 -3.17 15.63
N GLU A 124 18.38 -1.84 15.43
CA GLU A 124 19.27 -0.89 16.09
C GLU A 124 18.78 -0.66 17.53
N GLU A 125 19.48 -1.26 18.47
CA GLU A 125 19.16 -1.31 19.91
C GLU A 125 18.67 0.04 20.46
N ASN A 126 17.42 0.05 20.97
CA ASN A 126 16.76 1.11 21.74
C ASN A 126 16.06 2.27 21.00
N CYS A 127 15.89 2.25 19.67
CA CYS A 127 15.10 3.27 18.98
C CYS A 127 13.65 2.81 18.68
N LEU A 128 12.66 3.56 19.18
CA LEU A 128 11.22 3.27 19.00
C LEU A 128 10.65 3.83 17.70
N THR A 129 11.42 4.68 17.03
CA THR A 129 11.04 5.37 15.79
C THR A 129 12.29 5.61 14.96
N ASP A 130 12.13 5.59 13.64
CA ASP A 130 13.24 5.75 12.70
C ASP A 130 13.63 7.22 12.55
N ASP A 131 14.88 7.50 12.17
CA ASP A 131 15.26 8.81 11.62
C ASP A 131 14.84 8.98 10.18
N ILE A 132 13.53 9.12 9.97
CA ILE A 132 12.98 9.37 8.65
C ILE A 132 12.15 10.65 8.65
N GLY A 133 12.38 11.48 7.63
CA GLY A 133 11.49 12.55 7.25
C GLY A 133 10.42 12.07 6.27
N ILE A 134 9.49 12.95 5.93
CA ILE A 134 8.34 12.66 5.08
C ILE A 134 8.74 12.20 3.68
N SER A 135 9.87 12.67 3.16
CA SER A 135 10.39 12.25 1.84
C SER A 135 10.76 10.77 1.82
N ARG A 136 11.46 10.29 2.85
CA ARG A 136 11.83 8.88 2.97
C ARG A 136 10.63 7.99 3.30
N TRP A 137 9.69 8.49 4.11
CA TRP A 137 8.41 7.81 4.32
C TRP A 137 7.65 7.59 3.00
N LYS A 138 7.59 8.61 2.12
CA LYS A 138 6.93 8.48 0.80
C LYS A 138 7.59 7.41 -0.06
N GLU A 139 8.92 7.32 -0.05
CA GLU A 139 9.67 6.30 -0.78
C GLU A 139 9.37 4.90 -0.24
N GLN A 140 9.48 4.71 1.09
CA GLN A 140 9.19 3.43 1.73
C GLN A 140 7.75 2.97 1.47
N VAL A 141 6.76 3.87 1.59
CA VAL A 141 5.35 3.55 1.32
C VAL A 141 5.09 3.31 -0.16
N PHE A 142 5.80 3.98 -1.07
CA PHE A 142 5.72 3.64 -2.48
C PHE A 142 6.12 2.18 -2.69
N LEU A 143 7.31 1.81 -2.19
CA LEU A 143 7.85 0.46 -2.31
C LEU A 143 6.93 -0.59 -1.65
N SER A 144 6.53 -0.39 -0.41
CA SER A 144 5.81 -1.41 0.38
C SER A 144 4.30 -1.47 0.16
N HIS A 145 3.68 -0.43 -0.42
CA HIS A 145 2.22 -0.35 -0.54
C HIS A 145 1.70 -0.03 -1.94
N SER A 146 2.42 0.79 -2.70
CA SER A 146 1.89 1.42 -3.92
C SER A 146 2.44 0.84 -5.22
N ALA A 147 3.68 0.37 -5.22
CA ALA A 147 4.39 -0.09 -6.41
C ALA A 147 3.61 -1.17 -7.18
N LEU A 148 3.07 -2.16 -6.46
CA LEU A 148 2.28 -3.23 -7.07
C LEU A 148 1.04 -2.69 -7.80
N LEU A 149 0.22 -1.86 -7.16
CA LEU A 149 -0.99 -1.36 -7.81
C LEU A 149 -0.65 -0.42 -8.98
N ALA A 150 0.36 0.45 -8.82
CA ALA A 150 0.81 1.36 -9.86
C ALA A 150 1.27 0.60 -11.11
N LYS A 151 2.18 -0.36 -10.96
CA LYS A 151 2.73 -1.15 -12.07
C LYS A 151 1.70 -2.12 -12.65
N SER A 152 0.76 -2.65 -11.85
CA SER A 152 -0.36 -3.45 -12.38
C SER A 152 -1.33 -2.61 -13.22
N CYS A 153 -1.64 -1.38 -12.82
CA CYS A 153 -2.48 -0.50 -13.65
C CYS A 153 -1.78 -0.15 -14.97
N GLN A 154 -0.48 0.12 -14.94
CA GLN A 154 0.34 0.32 -16.13
C GLN A 154 0.37 -0.91 -17.05
N ALA A 155 0.62 -2.08 -16.47
CA ALA A 155 0.66 -3.35 -17.19
C ALA A 155 -0.69 -3.70 -17.83
N ALA A 156 -1.82 -3.32 -17.21
CA ALA A 156 -3.13 -3.52 -17.81
C ALA A 156 -3.31 -2.70 -19.10
N MET A 157 -2.73 -1.50 -19.16
CA MET A 157 -2.74 -0.66 -20.37
C MET A 157 -1.80 -1.21 -21.44
N GLU A 158 -0.64 -1.72 -21.04
CA GLU A 158 0.31 -2.41 -21.93
C GLU A 158 -0.32 -3.66 -22.58
N LEU A 159 -1.03 -4.49 -21.81
CA LEU A 159 -1.75 -5.67 -22.33
C LEU A 159 -2.81 -5.32 -23.37
N ALA A 160 -3.43 -4.14 -23.25
CA ALA A 160 -4.40 -3.62 -24.20
C ALA A 160 -3.78 -2.80 -25.34
N LYS A 161 -2.45 -2.70 -25.41
CA LYS A 161 -1.71 -1.91 -26.41
C LYS A 161 -2.13 -0.43 -26.43
N HIS A 162 -2.39 0.16 -25.27
CA HIS A 162 -2.58 1.60 -25.13
C HIS A 162 -1.23 2.34 -25.22
N SER A 163 -1.27 3.62 -25.60
CA SER A 163 -0.07 4.45 -25.74
C SER A 163 0.69 4.60 -24.41
N ALA A 164 1.99 4.89 -24.48
CA ALA A 164 2.82 5.14 -23.30
C ALA A 164 2.27 6.25 -22.39
N GLU A 165 1.57 7.25 -22.95
CA GLU A 165 0.89 8.29 -22.19
C GLU A 165 -0.23 7.71 -21.31
N ILE A 166 -1.09 6.87 -21.87
CA ILE A 166 -2.20 6.24 -21.13
C ILE A 166 -1.67 5.23 -20.11
N GLN A 167 -0.59 4.51 -20.45
CA GLN A 167 0.12 3.65 -19.50
C GLN A 167 0.64 4.44 -18.29
N ASP A 168 1.27 5.60 -18.50
CA ASP A 168 1.73 6.46 -17.40
C ASP A 168 0.55 7.01 -16.59
N MET A 169 -0.55 7.45 -17.22
CA MET A 169 -1.73 7.90 -16.47
C MET A 169 -2.30 6.79 -15.57
N ALA A 170 -2.36 5.54 -16.06
CA ALA A 170 -2.77 4.40 -15.24
C ALA A 170 -1.79 4.13 -14.07
N PHE A 171 -0.49 4.27 -14.31
CA PHE A 171 0.54 4.20 -13.26
C PHE A 171 0.32 5.29 -12.19
N GLN A 172 0.14 6.54 -12.60
CA GLN A 172 -0.06 7.67 -11.69
C GLN A 172 -1.32 7.49 -10.85
N TYR A 173 -2.42 7.03 -11.46
CA TYR A 173 -3.65 6.70 -10.73
C TYR A 173 -3.39 5.65 -9.65
N GLY A 174 -2.83 4.49 -10.01
CA GLY A 174 -2.56 3.40 -9.07
C GLY A 174 -1.61 3.82 -7.93
N LYS A 175 -0.55 4.57 -8.28
CA LYS A 175 0.42 5.13 -7.32
C LYS A 175 -0.27 6.05 -6.31
N HIS A 176 -0.99 7.05 -6.80
CA HIS A 176 -1.53 8.10 -5.94
C HIS A 176 -2.75 7.64 -5.14
N MET A 177 -3.60 6.78 -5.71
CA MET A 177 -4.70 6.17 -4.96
C MET A 177 -4.17 5.32 -3.80
N SER A 178 -3.15 4.48 -4.04
CA SER A 178 -2.54 3.64 -2.99
C SER A 178 -1.87 4.47 -1.89
N MET A 179 -1.17 5.54 -2.26
CA MET A 179 -0.57 6.47 -1.31
C MET A 179 -1.63 7.13 -0.42
N SER A 180 -2.73 7.58 -1.04
CA SER A 180 -3.87 8.17 -0.34
C SER A 180 -4.51 7.16 0.62
N HIS A 181 -4.66 5.91 0.19
CA HIS A 181 -5.19 4.82 1.01
C HIS A 181 -4.30 4.52 2.23
N LYS A 182 -2.96 4.50 2.05
CA LYS A 182 -2.04 4.33 3.20
C LYS A 182 -2.14 5.50 4.18
N LEU A 183 -2.20 6.74 3.68
CA LEU A 183 -2.37 7.93 4.53
C LEU A 183 -3.68 7.87 5.32
N HIS A 184 -4.77 7.48 4.66
CA HIS A 184 -6.06 7.28 5.32
C HIS A 184 -5.95 6.25 6.45
N SER A 185 -5.30 5.12 6.21
CA SER A 185 -5.06 4.10 7.24
C SER A 185 -4.22 4.64 8.41
N ASP A 186 -3.19 5.44 8.13
CA ASP A 186 -2.35 6.07 9.17
C ASP A 186 -3.09 7.14 9.98
N LEU A 187 -4.13 7.74 9.41
CA LEU A 187 -4.96 8.76 10.05
C LEU A 187 -6.07 8.18 10.92
N GLN A 188 -6.51 6.94 10.67
CA GLN A 188 -7.62 6.30 11.41
C GLN A 188 -7.49 6.39 12.93
N PRO A 189 -6.31 6.16 13.55
CA PRO A 189 -6.15 6.31 14.99
C PRO A 189 -6.51 7.72 15.46
N PHE A 190 -6.21 8.78 14.71
CA PHE A 190 -6.32 10.16 15.18
C PHE A 190 -7.70 10.80 14.96
N VAL A 191 -8.43 10.30 13.96
CA VAL A 191 -9.64 10.93 13.43
C VAL A 191 -10.92 10.24 13.90
N ARG A 192 -10.86 8.98 14.35
CA ARG A 192 -11.98 8.34 15.01
C ARG A 192 -12.22 8.98 16.38
N GLU A 193 -13.42 9.49 16.63
CA GLU A 193 -13.90 9.75 17.99
C GLU A 193 -14.09 8.39 18.67
N SER A 194 -13.13 7.95 19.47
CA SER A 194 -13.22 6.63 20.10
C SER A 194 -14.18 6.65 21.29
N SER A 195 -15.15 5.74 21.22
CA SER A 195 -15.55 4.95 22.38
C SER A 195 -14.30 4.38 23.05
N SER A 196 -13.99 4.85 24.27
CA SER A 196 -13.11 4.34 25.34
C SER A 196 -11.72 3.72 25.08
N ASP A 197 -11.40 3.17 23.91
CA ASP A 197 -10.25 2.30 23.71
C ASP A 197 -9.05 3.04 23.10
N THR A 198 -7.89 2.88 23.73
CA THR A 198 -6.60 3.39 23.22
C THR A 198 -6.17 2.57 22.00
N ILE A 199 -6.11 3.20 20.83
CA ILE A 199 -5.67 2.56 19.58
C ILE A 199 -4.15 2.73 19.45
N ALA A 200 -3.42 1.62 19.46
CA ALA A 200 -1.99 1.63 19.12
C ALA A 200 -1.79 2.03 17.66
N PHE A 201 -0.72 2.79 17.38
CA PHE A 201 -0.38 3.24 16.04
C PHE A 201 1.14 3.17 15.80
N SER A 202 1.57 3.14 14.54
CA SER A 202 2.99 3.15 14.21
C SER A 202 3.60 4.53 14.49
N LEU A 203 4.69 4.60 15.26
CA LEU A 203 5.45 5.84 15.45
C LEU A 203 6.13 6.33 14.17
N ASN A 204 6.20 5.48 13.14
CA ASN A 204 6.65 5.81 11.79
C ASN A 204 5.46 6.05 10.82
N SER A 205 4.26 6.31 11.34
CA SER A 205 3.09 6.73 10.54
C SER A 205 3.24 8.18 10.06
N ALA A 206 2.55 8.53 8.96
CA ALA A 206 2.66 9.89 8.41
C ALA A 206 2.33 11.00 9.42
N PRO A 207 1.26 10.92 10.25
CA PRO A 207 0.97 11.96 11.23
C PRO A 207 2.08 12.13 12.27
N ALA A 208 2.71 11.02 12.70
CA ALA A 208 3.80 11.04 13.67
C ALA A 208 5.09 11.61 13.07
N ILE A 209 5.45 11.22 11.84
CA ILE A 209 6.63 11.75 11.14
C ILE A 209 6.47 13.24 10.84
N LEU A 210 5.29 13.67 10.39
CA LEU A 210 5.02 15.09 10.17
C LEU A 210 5.06 15.87 11.50
N HIS A 211 4.53 15.30 12.58
CA HIS A 211 4.66 15.90 13.91
C HIS A 211 6.14 16.04 14.33
N GLN A 212 6.95 15.01 14.10
CA GLN A 212 8.40 15.05 14.33
C GLN A 212 9.06 16.18 13.53
N GLU A 213 8.73 16.35 12.25
CA GLU A 213 9.31 17.42 11.41
C GLU A 213 8.99 18.81 11.95
N PHE A 214 7.77 19.05 12.44
CA PHE A 214 7.40 20.34 13.03
C PHE A 214 8.03 20.61 14.40
N ARG A 215 8.25 19.56 15.20
CA ARG A 215 8.72 19.68 16.60
C ARG A 215 10.24 19.56 16.73
N GLY A 216 10.88 18.90 15.78
CA GLY A 216 12.26 18.44 15.88
C GLY A 216 12.36 17.06 16.52
N ARG A 217 13.32 16.27 16.03
CA ARG A 217 13.57 14.88 16.45
C ARG A 217 13.83 14.73 17.94
N GLU A 218 14.67 15.58 18.52
CA GLU A 218 15.01 15.49 19.94
C GLU A 218 13.78 15.69 20.85
N ALA A 219 12.93 16.67 20.52
CA ALA A 219 11.71 16.95 21.25
C ALA A 219 10.71 15.79 21.13
N TRP A 220 10.59 15.20 19.94
CA TRP A 220 9.73 14.04 19.72
C TRP A 220 10.20 12.80 20.48
N LEU A 221 11.50 12.48 20.43
CA LEU A 221 12.08 11.36 21.18
C LEU A 221 11.91 11.53 22.70
N LYS A 222 12.00 12.76 23.20
CA LYS A 222 11.71 13.07 24.61
C LYS A 222 10.25 12.76 24.96
N GLN A 223 9.30 13.16 24.11
CA GLN A 223 7.87 12.87 24.32
C GLN A 223 7.58 11.37 24.29
N ILE A 224 8.18 10.61 23.37
CA ILE A 224 8.05 9.14 23.33
C ILE A 224 8.54 8.51 24.63
N ARG A 225 9.74 8.90 25.11
CA ARG A 225 10.28 8.39 26.39
C ARG A 225 9.38 8.72 27.58
N GLU A 226 8.82 9.94 27.62
CA GLU A 226 7.87 10.35 28.64
C GLU A 226 6.53 9.61 28.57
N ALA A 227 6.18 9.02 27.42
CA ALA A 227 4.98 8.21 27.25
C ALA A 227 5.21 6.72 27.58
N GLN A 228 6.45 6.21 27.52
CA GLN A 228 6.75 4.80 27.85
C GLN A 228 6.77 4.46 29.34
N GLY A 229 7.00 5.46 30.21
CA GLY A 229 7.07 5.25 31.66
C GLY A 229 8.09 4.18 32.10
N LYS A 230 7.91 3.63 33.31
CA LYS A 230 8.86 2.68 33.94
C LYS A 230 8.64 1.21 33.58
N GLY A 231 7.89 0.90 32.52
CA GLY A 231 7.56 -0.48 32.13
C GLY A 231 7.73 -0.80 30.65
N ASN A 232 8.36 0.08 29.86
CA ASN A 232 8.44 0.01 28.39
C ASN A 232 7.08 -0.07 27.66
N ILE A 233 5.97 0.22 28.35
CA ILE A 233 4.63 0.25 27.77
C ILE A 233 4.35 1.68 27.32
N VAL A 234 4.19 1.87 26.01
CA VAL A 234 3.90 3.18 25.41
C VAL A 234 2.45 3.59 25.71
N ASP A 235 2.27 4.75 26.35
CA ASP A 235 0.98 5.45 26.44
C ASP A 235 0.65 6.11 25.09
N TYR A 236 0.02 5.33 24.21
CA TYR A 236 -0.40 5.80 22.89
C TYR A 236 -1.43 6.94 22.95
N LYS A 237 -2.24 7.03 24.00
CA LYS A 237 -3.24 8.10 24.15
C LYS A 237 -2.57 9.44 24.33
N LYS A 238 -1.57 9.52 25.21
CA LYS A 238 -0.77 10.73 25.42
C LYS A 238 -0.06 11.20 24.14
N LEU A 239 0.52 10.27 23.37
CA LEU A 239 1.17 10.60 22.10
C LEU A 239 0.17 11.05 21.04
N GLN A 240 -0.99 10.39 20.95
CA GLN A 240 -2.06 10.74 20.03
C GLN A 240 -2.59 12.15 20.32
N GLU A 241 -2.84 12.52 21.58
CA GLU A 241 -3.24 13.86 21.99
C GLU A 241 -2.19 14.91 21.61
N ALA A 242 -0.90 14.62 21.82
CA ALA A 242 0.19 15.52 21.43
C ALA A 242 0.26 15.73 19.90
N ILE A 243 0.11 14.65 19.12
CA ILE A 243 0.11 14.72 17.65
C ILE A 243 -1.10 15.50 17.14
N LYS A 244 -2.29 15.29 17.75
CA LYS A 244 -3.55 16.01 17.43
C LYS A 244 -3.48 17.49 17.78
N ALA A 245 -2.81 17.87 18.87
CA ALA A 245 -2.62 19.27 19.25
C ALA A 245 -1.63 20.00 18.33
N GLY A 246 -0.77 19.27 17.61
CA GLY A 246 0.15 19.81 16.62
C GLY A 246 -0.42 19.83 15.19
N LYS A 247 0.46 20.10 14.21
CA LYS A 247 0.11 20.14 12.77
C LYS A 247 0.27 18.78 12.06
N GLY A 248 0.65 17.72 12.78
CA GLY A 248 0.94 16.40 12.18
C GLY A 248 -0.28 15.78 11.50
N VAL A 249 -1.41 15.76 12.20
CA VAL A 249 -2.68 15.20 11.68
C VAL A 249 -3.20 16.01 10.50
N THR A 250 -3.29 17.34 10.63
CA THR A 250 -3.82 18.21 9.57
C THR A 250 -2.96 18.12 8.31
N SER A 251 -1.63 18.11 8.45
CA SER A 251 -0.71 17.98 7.31
C SER A 251 -0.80 16.61 6.63
N ALA A 252 -1.04 15.54 7.41
CA ALA A 252 -1.28 14.21 6.84
C ALA A 252 -2.61 14.13 6.08
N ILE A 253 -3.67 14.80 6.57
CA ILE A 253 -4.96 14.93 5.86
C ILE A 253 -4.75 15.67 4.54
N ASP A 254 -4.03 16.80 4.55
CA ASP A 254 -3.76 17.59 3.34
C ASP A 254 -2.93 16.78 2.33
N LEU A 255 -1.95 16.02 2.81
CA LEU A 255 -1.17 15.12 1.95
C LEU A 255 -2.02 13.99 1.35
N CYS A 256 -2.96 13.43 2.13
CA CYS A 256 -3.91 12.43 1.66
C CYS A 256 -4.79 12.98 0.54
N ARG A 257 -5.37 14.18 0.75
CA ARG A 257 -6.16 14.89 -0.27
C ARG A 257 -5.34 15.24 -1.51
N CYS A 258 -4.10 15.68 -1.34
CA CYS A 258 -3.19 15.96 -2.45
C CYS A 258 -2.96 14.73 -3.33
N HIS A 259 -2.70 13.57 -2.72
CA HIS A 259 -2.59 12.31 -3.47
C HIS A 259 -3.93 11.90 -4.11
N GLY A 260 -5.06 12.06 -3.42
CA GLY A 260 -6.37 11.82 -4.01
C GLY A 260 -6.63 12.69 -5.26
N ASN A 261 -6.38 13.99 -5.18
CA ASN A 261 -6.56 14.92 -6.31
C ASN A 261 -5.67 14.54 -7.51
N ARG A 262 -4.42 14.10 -7.25
CA ARG A 262 -3.54 13.61 -8.33
C ARG A 262 -4.02 12.31 -8.96
N ALA A 263 -4.63 11.42 -8.18
CA ALA A 263 -5.27 10.23 -8.72
C ALA A 263 -6.48 10.60 -9.60
N LEU A 264 -7.33 11.54 -9.15
CA LEU A 264 -8.47 12.04 -9.93
C LEU A 264 -8.03 12.70 -11.24
N ALA A 265 -6.99 13.53 -11.19
CA ALA A 265 -6.43 14.18 -12.39
C ALA A 265 -5.93 13.15 -13.41
N ALA A 266 -5.30 12.05 -12.96
CA ALA A 266 -4.87 10.98 -13.85
C ALA A 266 -6.07 10.28 -14.55
N LEU A 267 -7.25 10.25 -13.92
CA LEU A 267 -8.47 9.68 -14.52
C LEU A 267 -9.05 10.53 -15.66
N GLU A 268 -8.74 11.83 -15.73
CA GLU A 268 -9.30 12.74 -16.74
C GLU A 268 -8.92 12.34 -18.17
N ARG A 269 -7.82 11.60 -18.33
CA ARG A 269 -7.38 11.09 -19.63
C ARG A 269 -8.17 9.89 -20.12
N PHE A 270 -8.94 9.25 -19.25
CA PHE A 270 -9.78 8.11 -19.60
C PHE A 270 -11.19 8.57 -20.01
N PRO A 271 -11.82 7.92 -21.01
CA PRO A 271 -13.19 8.24 -21.42
C PRO A 271 -14.20 8.21 -20.25
N PRO A 272 -15.20 9.12 -20.26
CA PRO A 272 -16.32 9.05 -19.32
C PRO A 272 -17.01 7.69 -19.38
N SER A 273 -17.12 7.02 -18.23
CA SER A 273 -17.74 5.72 -18.08
C SER A 273 -18.06 5.45 -16.62
N GLU A 274 -19.01 4.53 -16.36
CA GLU A 274 -19.32 4.09 -15.00
C GLU A 274 -18.07 3.54 -14.26
N ALA A 275 -17.14 2.92 -15.00
CA ALA A 275 -15.89 2.41 -14.42
C ALA A 275 -14.98 3.54 -13.95
N ARG A 276 -14.85 4.62 -14.75
CA ARG A 276 -14.11 5.82 -14.36
C ARG A 276 -14.74 6.49 -13.14
N ASP A 277 -16.07 6.60 -13.12
CA ASP A 277 -16.79 7.20 -11.99
C ASP A 277 -16.64 6.34 -10.72
N ALA A 278 -16.65 5.01 -10.84
CA ALA A 278 -16.36 4.10 -9.73
C ALA A 278 -14.94 4.28 -9.16
N LEU A 279 -13.93 4.45 -10.03
CA LEU A 279 -12.56 4.76 -9.59
C LEU A 279 -12.49 6.09 -8.84
N ALA A 280 -13.16 7.13 -9.36
CA ALA A 280 -13.25 8.42 -8.68
C ALA A 280 -13.95 8.31 -7.31
N ASN A 281 -15.04 7.55 -7.22
CA ASN A 281 -15.75 7.29 -5.96
C ASN A 281 -14.89 6.60 -4.91
N ILE A 282 -14.02 5.67 -5.31
CA ILE A 282 -13.04 5.06 -4.40
C ILE A 282 -12.11 6.14 -3.83
N VAL A 283 -11.61 7.06 -4.66
CA VAL A 283 -10.74 8.15 -4.20
C VAL A 283 -11.47 9.11 -3.26
N TYR A 284 -12.72 9.46 -3.56
CA TYR A 284 -13.54 10.31 -2.68
C TYR A 284 -13.79 9.64 -1.32
N ALA A 285 -14.06 8.33 -1.31
CA ALA A 285 -14.25 7.58 -0.07
C ALA A 285 -12.99 7.59 0.81
N VAL A 286 -11.81 7.43 0.22
CA VAL A 286 -10.52 7.43 0.92
C VAL A 286 -10.13 8.81 1.45
N THR A 287 -10.51 9.88 0.75
CA THR A 287 -10.13 11.26 1.13
C THR A 287 -11.15 11.95 2.04
N ARG A 288 -12.23 11.25 2.39
CA ARG A 288 -13.25 11.75 3.31
C ARG A 288 -12.83 11.53 4.76
N PHE A 289 -12.65 12.63 5.47
CA PHE A 289 -12.44 12.66 6.92
C PHE A 289 -13.61 13.42 7.56
N PRO A 290 -14.07 13.00 8.76
CA PRO A 290 -15.04 13.77 9.56
C PRO A 290 -14.53 15.17 9.92
#